data_AF-A0A7V2EEK2-F1
#
_entry.id   AF-A0A7V2EEK2-F1
#
_cell.length_a   1.000
_cell.length_b   1.000
_cell.length_c   1.000
_cell.angle_alpha   90.00
_cell.angle_beta   90.00
_cell.angle_gamma   90.00
#
_symmetry.space_group_name_H-M   'P 1'
#
loop_
_entity.id
_entity.type
_entity.pdbx_description
1 polymer ?
#
loop_
_entity_poly.entity_id
_entity_poly.type
_entity_poly.pdbx_seq_one_letter_code
_entity_poly.pdbx_strand_id
1 'polypeptide(L)'
;MDCTGIFRSSLREIIIQFINQFFQTLSDKEYLNYLKDDFSNYETFLDILSKKYEIGSLSYVDYLKFKFYKLELENAIKEAQLNYENDLRELSFLLGGGNYEPSIKNDTILESLEINELLKKAYENRSDLKAFKNTKDFYDYELKLYKAYLIPDIYFQFQYDPIETEYTPRFGIGLSFDLPFFDRKQGFINYYQAQIKQVEILMSKTIENCLVQ
;
A
#
# COMPACT_ATOMS: atom_id res chain seq x y z
N MET A 1 3.78 7.48 -18.88
CA MET A 1 3.65 7.18 -17.44
C MET A 1 3.41 5.70 -17.28
N ASP A 2 4.39 4.97 -16.75
CA ASP A 2 4.26 3.54 -16.52
C ASP A 2 3.47 3.28 -15.23
N CYS A 3 2.14 3.11 -15.36
CA CYS A 3 1.22 2.89 -14.24
C CYS A 3 1.46 1.57 -13.49
N THR A 4 2.32 0.68 -14.01
CA THR A 4 2.52 -0.67 -13.47
C THR A 4 3.25 -0.66 -12.12
N GLY A 5 4.21 0.24 -11.91
CA GLY A 5 4.96 0.34 -10.66
C GLY A 5 4.13 0.86 -9.49
N ILE A 6 3.37 1.93 -9.72
CA ILE A 6 2.47 2.54 -8.73
C ILE A 6 1.36 1.55 -8.37
N PHE A 7 0.73 0.92 -9.37
CA PHE A 7 -0.29 -0.09 -9.15
C PHE A 7 0.21 -1.28 -8.33
N ARG A 8 1.41 -1.80 -8.61
CA ARG A 8 2.03 -2.88 -7.82
C ARG A 8 2.31 -2.45 -6.38
N SER A 9 2.70 -1.20 -6.15
CA SER A 9 2.88 -0.67 -4.80
C SER A 9 1.56 -0.61 -4.03
N SER A 10 0.49 -0.10 -4.66
CA SER A 10 -0.83 -0.05 -4.05
C SER A 10 -1.40 -1.44 -3.77
N LEU A 11 -1.20 -2.40 -4.68
CA LEU A 11 -1.57 -3.80 -4.42
C LEU A 11 -0.82 -4.38 -3.23
N ARG A 12 0.49 -4.16 -3.13
CA ARG A 12 1.28 -4.61 -1.98
C ARG A 12 0.75 -4.01 -0.68
N GLU A 13 0.39 -2.73 -0.68
CA GLU A 13 -0.17 -2.05 0.49
C GLU A 13 -1.51 -2.66 0.91
N ILE A 14 -2.41 -2.90 -0.03
CA ILE A 14 -3.70 -3.56 0.24
C ILE A 14 -3.48 -4.99 0.78
N ILE A 15 -2.54 -5.74 0.21
CA ILE A 15 -2.21 -7.09 0.69
C ILE A 15 -1.67 -7.05 2.12
N ILE A 16 -0.79 -6.10 2.44
CA ILE A 16 -0.25 -5.96 3.82
C ILE A 16 -1.36 -5.57 4.79
N GLN A 17 -2.21 -4.62 4.41
CA GLN A 17 -3.37 -4.22 5.22
C GLN A 17 -4.29 -5.42 5.46
N PHE A 18 -4.60 -6.20 4.42
CA PHE A 18 -5.39 -7.42 4.54
C PHE A 18 -4.74 -8.45 5.47
N ILE A 19 -3.43 -8.73 5.33
CA ILE A 19 -2.71 -9.69 6.17
C ILE A 19 -2.77 -9.25 7.64
N ASN A 20 -2.49 -7.97 7.92
CA ASN A 20 -2.53 -7.44 9.28
C ASN A 20 -3.95 -7.55 9.85
N GLN A 21 -4.97 -7.15 9.09
CA GLN A 21 -6.35 -7.24 9.52
C GLN A 21 -6.77 -8.69 9.79
N PHE A 22 -6.40 -9.62 8.91
CA PHE A 22 -6.67 -11.04 9.07
C PHE A 22 -6.11 -11.59 10.39
N PHE A 23 -4.84 -11.30 10.69
CA PHE A 23 -4.20 -11.78 11.93
C PHE A 23 -4.73 -11.06 13.17
N GLN A 24 -5.09 -9.78 13.06
CA GLN A 24 -5.72 -9.04 14.14
C GLN A 24 -7.10 -9.62 14.48
N THR A 25 -7.96 -9.82 13.48
CA THR A 25 -9.28 -10.43 13.67
C THR A 25 -9.18 -11.85 14.23
N LEU A 26 -8.18 -12.63 13.80
CA LEU A 26 -7.93 -13.97 14.34
C LEU A 26 -7.51 -13.92 15.81
N SER A 27 -6.61 -13.00 16.18
CA SER A 27 -6.18 -12.80 17.56
C SER A 27 -7.37 -12.45 18.45
N ASP A 28 -8.22 -11.53 18.00
CA ASP A 28 -9.41 -11.09 18.74
C ASP A 28 -10.45 -12.20 18.90
N LYS A 29 -10.61 -13.05 17.87
CA LYS A 29 -11.44 -14.26 17.94
C LYS A 29 -10.95 -15.22 19.02
N GLU A 30 -9.66 -15.55 19.02
CA GLU A 30 -9.07 -16.47 20.00
C GLU A 30 -9.10 -15.88 21.41
N TYR A 31 -8.88 -14.57 21.55
CA TYR A 31 -9.01 -13.88 22.83
C TYR A 31 -10.44 -13.91 23.37
N LEU A 32 -11.45 -13.69 22.52
CA LEU A 32 -12.85 -13.81 22.90
C LEU A 32 -13.22 -15.23 23.34
N ASN A 33 -12.74 -16.24 22.63
CA ASN A 33 -12.97 -17.65 22.99
C ASN A 33 -12.32 -17.97 24.33
N TYR A 34 -11.07 -17.54 24.54
CA TYR A 34 -10.38 -17.68 25.81
C TYR A 34 -11.18 -17.06 26.98
N LEU A 35 -11.69 -15.84 26.82
CA LEU A 35 -12.50 -15.19 27.87
C LEU A 35 -13.81 -15.93 28.15
N LYS A 36 -14.47 -16.48 27.13
CA LYS A 36 -15.69 -17.29 27.30
C LYS A 36 -15.41 -18.58 28.05
N ASP A 37 -14.30 -19.24 27.74
CA ASP A 37 -13.87 -20.45 28.43
C ASP A 37 -13.50 -20.15 29.89
N ASP A 38 -12.75 -19.06 30.14
CA ASP A 38 -12.41 -18.60 31.49
C ASP A 38 -13.66 -18.27 32.31
N PHE A 39 -14.64 -17.60 31.70
CA PHE A 39 -15.93 -17.30 32.34
C PHE A 39 -16.69 -18.57 32.73
N SER A 40 -16.78 -19.56 31.83
CA SER A 40 -17.44 -20.82 32.13
C SER A 40 -16.77 -21.58 33.29
N ASN A 41 -15.44 -21.58 33.32
CA ASN A 41 -14.67 -22.16 34.43
C ASN A 41 -14.89 -21.39 35.73
N TYR A 42 -14.92 -20.06 35.65
CA TYR A 42 -15.12 -19.17 36.80
C TYR A 42 -16.54 -19.28 37.38
N GLU A 43 -17.57 -19.52 36.56
CA GLU A 43 -18.93 -19.79 37.06
C GLU A 43 -18.97 -21.04 37.95
N THR A 44 -18.27 -22.10 37.55
CA THR A 44 -18.15 -23.33 38.35
C THR A 44 -17.41 -23.06 39.66
N PHE A 45 -16.36 -22.25 39.63
CA PHE A 45 -15.64 -21.82 40.82
C PHE A 45 -16.54 -21.00 41.77
N LEU A 46 -17.36 -20.10 41.22
CA LEU A 46 -18.27 -19.26 41.99
C LEU A 46 -19.41 -20.07 42.63
N ASP A 47 -19.86 -21.15 42.00
CA ASP A 47 -20.83 -22.10 42.58
C ASP A 47 -20.24 -22.87 43.78
N ILE A 48 -18.95 -23.19 43.76
CA ILE A 48 -18.28 -23.78 44.92
C ILE A 48 -18.19 -22.76 46.07
N LEU A 49 -17.90 -21.50 45.73
CA LEU A 49 -17.82 -20.41 46.72
C LEU A 49 -19.18 -20.07 47.33
N SER A 50 -20.28 -20.13 46.57
CA SER A 50 -21.62 -19.91 47.09
C SER A 50 -21.98 -20.94 48.17
N LYS A 51 -21.70 -22.22 47.91
CA LYS A 51 -21.88 -23.31 48.90
C LYS A 51 -21.03 -23.11 50.15
N LYS A 52 -19.77 -22.69 50.01
CA LYS A 52 -18.90 -22.38 51.16
C LYS A 52 -19.42 -21.20 51.98
N TYR A 53 -19.98 -20.19 51.32
CA TYR A 53 -20.63 -19.05 51.98
C TYR A 53 -21.89 -19.48 52.74
N GLU A 54 -22.74 -20.32 52.14
CA GLU A 54 -23.96 -20.84 52.79
C GLU A 54 -23.68 -21.64 54.08
N ILE A 55 -22.56 -22.37 54.11
CA ILE A 55 -22.10 -23.13 55.29
C ILE A 55 -21.34 -22.22 56.30
N GLY A 56 -21.24 -20.91 56.02
CA GLY A 56 -20.57 -19.92 56.88
C GLY A 56 -19.04 -20.00 56.87
N SER A 57 -18.45 -20.77 55.95
CA SER A 57 -16.99 -20.95 55.84
C SER A 57 -16.30 -19.85 55.03
N LEU A 58 -17.06 -18.88 54.51
CA LEU A 58 -16.57 -17.73 53.73
C LEU A 58 -17.28 -16.46 54.19
N SER A 59 -16.55 -15.35 54.28
CA SER A 59 -17.13 -14.04 54.57
C SER A 59 -18.01 -13.53 53.41
N TYR A 60 -19.10 -12.84 53.73
CA TYR A 60 -19.95 -12.18 52.74
C TYR A 60 -19.15 -11.17 51.89
N VAL A 61 -18.21 -10.45 52.51
CA VAL A 61 -17.36 -9.46 51.82
C VAL A 61 -16.50 -10.11 50.76
N ASP A 62 -15.91 -11.27 51.05
CA ASP A 62 -15.07 -11.99 50.08
C ASP A 62 -15.91 -12.62 48.97
N TYR A 63 -17.07 -13.17 49.31
CA TYR A 63 -18.03 -13.65 48.30
C TYR A 63 -18.46 -12.53 47.34
N LEU A 64 -18.71 -11.31 47.85
CA LEU A 64 -19.01 -10.14 47.01
C LEU A 64 -17.86 -9.76 46.07
N LYS A 65 -16.60 -9.83 46.52
CA LYS A 65 -15.45 -9.59 45.64
C LYS A 65 -15.42 -10.56 44.47
N PHE A 66 -15.65 -11.86 44.73
CA PHE A 66 -15.67 -12.86 43.67
C PHE A 66 -16.84 -12.65 42.68
N LYS A 67 -18.01 -12.20 43.16
CA LYS A 67 -19.11 -11.77 42.29
C LYS A 67 -18.78 -10.53 41.47
N PHE A 68 -18.08 -9.57 42.06
CA PHE A 68 -17.65 -8.38 41.35
C PHE A 68 -16.69 -8.72 40.20
N TYR A 69 -15.73 -9.61 40.44
CA TYR A 69 -14.84 -10.09 39.38
C TYR A 69 -15.59 -10.79 38.24
N LYS A 70 -16.68 -11.53 38.55
CA LYS A 70 -17.55 -12.09 37.50
C LYS A 70 -18.11 -10.98 36.59
N LEU A 71 -18.58 -9.87 37.17
CA LEU A 71 -19.10 -8.74 36.40
C LEU A 71 -18.01 -8.06 35.57
N GLU A 72 -16.79 -7.96 36.09
CA GLU A 72 -15.64 -7.47 35.31
C GLU A 72 -15.36 -8.37 34.10
N LEU A 73 -15.41 -9.70 34.28
CA LEU A 73 -15.22 -10.66 33.21
C LEU A 73 -16.34 -10.60 32.16
N GLU A 74 -17.60 -10.43 32.58
CA GLU A 74 -18.73 -10.20 31.67
C GLU A 74 -18.55 -8.92 30.83
N ASN A 75 -18.03 -7.85 31.43
CA ASN A 75 -17.74 -6.62 30.71
C ASN A 75 -16.58 -6.81 29.73
N ALA A 76 -15.52 -7.51 30.13
CA ALA A 76 -14.39 -7.83 29.25
C ALA A 76 -14.83 -8.67 28.03
N ILE A 77 -15.75 -9.63 28.21
CA ILE A 77 -16.33 -10.40 27.11
C ILE A 77 -17.10 -9.51 26.14
N LYS A 78 -17.92 -8.58 26.65
CA LYS A 78 -18.68 -7.65 25.80
C LYS A 78 -17.76 -6.75 24.99
N GLU A 79 -16.70 -6.23 25.60
CA GLU A 79 -15.70 -5.41 24.93
C GLU A 79 -14.95 -6.21 23.86
N ALA A 80 -14.47 -7.40 24.20
CA ALA A 80 -13.80 -8.30 23.25
C ALA A 80 -14.73 -8.70 22.09
N GLN A 81 -16.01 -8.92 22.35
CA GLN A 81 -16.99 -9.21 21.31
C GLN A 81 -17.18 -8.02 20.36
N LEU A 82 -17.28 -6.80 20.89
CA LEU A 82 -17.39 -5.60 20.06
C LEU A 82 -16.15 -5.38 19.20
N ASN A 83 -14.95 -5.60 19.76
CA ASN A 83 -13.70 -5.49 19.00
C ASN A 83 -13.64 -6.53 17.88
N TYR A 84 -13.94 -7.80 18.18
CA TYR A 84 -14.02 -8.85 17.17
C TYR A 84 -15.04 -8.54 16.07
N GLU A 85 -16.24 -8.04 16.41
CA GLU A 85 -17.25 -7.65 15.42
C GLU A 85 -16.83 -6.44 14.57
N ASN A 86 -16.09 -5.49 15.13
CA ASN A 86 -15.50 -4.38 14.38
C ASN A 86 -14.45 -4.88 13.38
N ASP A 87 -13.54 -5.71 13.86
CA ASP A 87 -12.46 -6.27 13.07
C ASP A 87 -12.96 -7.17 11.93
N LEU A 88 -14.00 -7.96 12.20
CA LEU A 88 -14.66 -8.78 11.20
C LEU A 88 -15.32 -7.92 10.10
N ARG A 89 -15.94 -6.80 10.47
CA ARG A 89 -16.51 -5.86 9.48
C ARG A 89 -15.43 -5.22 8.61
N GLU A 90 -14.30 -4.85 9.20
CA GLU A 90 -13.17 -4.29 8.45
C GLU A 90 -12.53 -5.34 7.53
N LEU A 91 -12.36 -6.57 8.00
CA LEU A 91 -11.91 -7.69 7.16
C LEU A 91 -12.86 -7.96 5.99
N SER A 92 -14.17 -7.98 6.25
CA SER A 92 -15.20 -8.14 5.22
C SER A 92 -15.19 -6.99 4.22
N PHE A 93 -14.93 -5.76 4.65
CA PHE A 93 -14.80 -4.61 3.76
C PHE A 93 -13.60 -4.76 2.82
N LEU A 94 -12.43 -5.17 3.33
CA LEU A 94 -11.23 -5.41 2.52
C LEU A 94 -11.43 -6.52 1.47
N LEU A 95 -12.31 -7.50 1.74
CA LEU A 95 -12.64 -8.60 0.83
C LEU A 95 -13.76 -8.25 -0.18
N GLY A 96 -14.26 -7.01 -0.18
CA GLY A 96 -15.33 -6.58 -1.09
C GLY A 96 -16.74 -6.94 -0.64
N GLY A 97 -16.92 -7.22 0.66
CA GLY A 97 -18.20 -7.55 1.28
C GLY A 97 -18.44 -9.05 1.46
N GLY A 98 -19.33 -9.39 2.39
CA GLY A 98 -19.63 -10.76 2.80
C GLY A 98 -19.39 -10.98 4.29
N ASN A 99 -19.54 -12.24 4.73
CA ASN A 99 -19.25 -12.65 6.10
C ASN A 99 -18.11 -13.68 6.05
N TYR A 100 -16.89 -13.20 6.31
CA TYR A 100 -15.70 -14.05 6.32
C TYR A 100 -15.17 -14.15 7.74
N GLU A 101 -14.86 -15.36 8.18
CA GLU A 101 -14.20 -15.59 9.46
C GLU A 101 -12.79 -16.13 9.24
N PRO A 102 -11.78 -15.54 9.90
CA PRO A 102 -10.42 -16.06 9.81
C PRO A 102 -10.31 -17.40 10.54
N SER A 103 -9.53 -18.32 9.95
CA SER A 103 -9.10 -19.56 10.58
C SER A 103 -7.76 -20.00 10.01
N ILE A 104 -6.92 -20.61 10.83
CA ILE A 104 -5.61 -21.15 10.43
C ILE A 104 -5.61 -22.66 10.67
N LYS A 105 -5.05 -23.42 9.72
CA LYS A 105 -4.60 -24.79 9.94
C LYS A 105 -3.10 -24.75 10.24
N ASN A 106 -2.68 -25.34 11.36
CA ASN A 106 -1.33 -25.24 11.93
C ASN A 106 -0.25 -26.03 11.16
N ASP A 107 -0.15 -25.85 9.85
CA ASP A 107 0.73 -26.69 9.01
C ASP A 107 1.96 -25.98 8.42
N THR A 108 2.19 -24.70 8.75
CA THR A 108 3.30 -23.96 8.12
C THR A 108 4.52 -23.87 9.02
N ILE A 109 5.51 -24.72 8.76
CA ILE A 109 6.86 -24.58 9.28
C ILE A 109 7.54 -23.47 8.46
N LEU A 110 7.96 -22.38 9.12
CA LEU A 110 8.80 -21.37 8.47
C LEU A 110 10.23 -21.93 8.33
N GLU A 111 10.71 -22.02 7.09
CA GLU A 111 12.13 -22.26 6.84
C GLU A 111 12.96 -21.05 7.29
N SER A 112 14.16 -21.32 7.83
CA SER A 112 15.09 -20.26 8.22
C SER A 112 15.59 -19.54 6.96
N LEU A 113 15.23 -18.27 6.81
CA LEU A 113 15.68 -17.42 5.70
C LEU A 113 16.87 -16.56 6.13
N GLU A 114 17.88 -16.45 5.28
CA GLU A 114 19.02 -15.57 5.52
C GLU A 114 18.67 -14.12 5.17
N ILE A 115 18.90 -13.20 6.11
CA ILE A 115 18.55 -11.77 5.98
C ILE A 115 19.22 -11.12 4.74
N ASN A 116 20.47 -11.47 4.46
CA ASN A 116 21.21 -10.90 3.32
C ASN A 116 20.57 -11.25 1.97
N GLU A 117 20.11 -12.49 1.82
CA GLU A 117 19.40 -12.91 0.60
C GLU A 117 18.05 -12.20 0.45
N LEU A 118 17.34 -11.98 1.55
CA LEU A 118 16.08 -11.24 1.57
C LEU A 118 16.29 -9.78 1.17
N LEU A 119 17.32 -9.13 1.69
CA LEU A 119 17.67 -7.74 1.33
C LEU A 119 17.98 -7.62 -0.16
N LYS A 120 18.82 -8.52 -0.69
CA LYS A 120 19.15 -8.51 -2.12
C LYS A 120 17.90 -8.70 -2.99
N LYS A 121 17.07 -9.71 -2.68
CA LYS A 121 15.80 -9.94 -3.38
C LYS A 121 14.84 -8.77 -3.27
N ALA A 122 14.82 -8.07 -2.12
CA ALA A 122 13.99 -6.90 -1.89
C ALA A 122 14.43 -5.71 -2.75
N TYR A 123 15.73 -5.43 -2.85
CA TYR A 123 16.25 -4.35 -3.70
C TYR A 123 15.96 -4.58 -5.19
N GLU A 124 16.11 -5.82 -5.67
CA GLU A 124 15.88 -6.15 -7.08
C GLU A 124 14.39 -6.08 -7.47
N ASN A 125 13.48 -6.39 -6.53
CA ASN A 125 12.06 -6.55 -6.84
C ASN A 125 11.16 -5.40 -6.39
N ARG A 126 11.66 -4.46 -5.58
CA ARG A 126 10.85 -3.33 -5.06
C ARG A 126 10.21 -2.51 -6.17
N SER A 127 8.89 -2.39 -6.11
CA SER A 127 8.07 -1.68 -7.10
C SER A 127 8.26 -0.17 -7.08
N ASP A 128 8.52 0.40 -5.92
CA ASP A 128 8.80 1.83 -5.72
C ASP A 128 10.16 2.25 -6.31
N LEU A 129 11.22 1.46 -6.12
CA LEU A 129 12.52 1.70 -6.77
C LEU A 129 12.41 1.61 -8.29
N LYS A 130 11.64 0.64 -8.80
CA LYS A 130 11.32 0.54 -10.23
C LYS A 130 10.53 1.75 -10.72
N ALA A 131 9.59 2.26 -9.93
CA ALA A 131 8.83 3.47 -10.27
C ALA A 131 9.76 4.70 -10.34
N PHE A 132 10.66 4.91 -9.39
CA PHE A 132 11.65 6.00 -9.45
C PHE A 132 12.52 5.92 -10.69
N LYS A 133 12.98 4.72 -11.05
CA LYS A 133 13.76 4.49 -12.28
C LYS A 133 12.97 4.89 -13.52
N ASN A 134 11.73 4.42 -13.65
CA ASN A 134 10.87 4.75 -14.78
C ASN A 134 10.56 6.26 -14.86
N THR A 135 10.36 6.92 -13.72
CA THR A 135 10.15 8.37 -13.66
C THR A 135 11.41 9.14 -14.08
N LYS A 136 12.60 8.67 -13.67
CA LYS A 136 13.86 9.24 -14.14
C LYS A 136 14.00 9.08 -15.65
N ASP A 137 13.78 7.87 -16.18
CA ASP A 137 13.86 7.60 -17.62
C ASP A 137 12.90 8.50 -18.41
N PHE A 138 11.68 8.71 -17.90
CA PHE A 138 10.72 9.66 -18.47
C PHE A 138 11.29 11.08 -18.56
N TYR A 139 11.85 11.61 -17.46
CA TYR A 139 12.45 12.95 -17.47
C TYR A 139 13.71 13.03 -18.34
N ASP A 140 14.48 11.95 -18.46
CA ASP A 140 15.61 11.86 -19.38
C ASP A 140 15.16 11.91 -20.85
N TYR A 141 14.05 11.26 -21.20
CA TYR A 141 13.46 11.35 -22.55
C TYR A 141 12.89 12.73 -22.84
N GLU A 142 12.19 13.36 -21.89
CA GLU A 142 11.72 14.75 -22.01
C GLU A 142 12.91 15.70 -22.20
N LEU A 143 13.97 15.55 -21.40
CA LEU A 143 15.17 16.36 -21.54
C LEU A 143 15.81 16.18 -22.93
N LYS A 144 15.84 14.97 -23.48
CA LYS A 144 16.31 14.71 -24.85
C LYS A 144 15.41 15.36 -25.90
N LEU A 145 14.09 15.29 -25.73
CA LEU A 145 13.11 15.93 -26.62
C LEU A 145 13.32 17.44 -26.67
N TYR A 146 13.40 18.11 -25.51
CA TYR A 146 13.61 19.55 -25.46
C TYR A 146 15.00 19.98 -25.94
N LYS A 147 16.01 19.12 -25.81
CA LYS A 147 17.31 19.32 -26.46
C LYS A 147 17.23 19.14 -27.98
N ALA A 148 16.39 18.23 -28.48
CA ALA A 148 16.21 18.02 -29.91
C ALA A 148 15.54 19.23 -30.59
N TYR A 149 14.61 19.92 -29.92
CA TYR A 149 14.01 21.17 -30.42
C TYR A 149 15.01 22.32 -30.61
N LEU A 150 16.25 22.19 -30.12
CA LEU A 150 17.34 23.13 -30.44
C LEU A 150 17.82 23.00 -31.88
N ILE A 151 17.62 21.83 -32.47
CA ILE A 151 18.00 21.51 -33.84
C ILE A 151 16.79 21.85 -34.72
N PRO A 152 16.97 22.68 -35.76
CA PRO A 152 15.86 23.09 -36.61
C PRO A 152 15.39 21.91 -37.48
N ASP A 153 14.08 21.68 -37.51
CA ASP A 153 13.49 20.68 -38.39
C ASP A 153 13.54 21.19 -39.84
N ILE A 154 13.99 20.31 -40.75
CA ILE A 154 14.04 20.61 -42.19
C ILE A 154 12.82 19.94 -42.84
N TYR A 155 11.91 20.76 -43.33
CA TYR A 155 10.71 20.32 -44.02
C TYR A 155 10.91 20.44 -45.52
N PHE A 156 10.66 19.35 -46.23
CA PHE A 156 10.59 19.32 -47.68
C PHE A 156 9.12 19.32 -48.10
N GLN A 157 8.69 20.32 -48.87
CA GLN A 157 7.31 20.51 -49.30
C GLN A 157 7.19 20.31 -50.80
N PHE A 158 6.18 19.55 -51.21
CA PHE A 158 5.81 19.34 -52.60
C PHE A 158 4.35 19.79 -52.74
N GLN A 159 4.10 20.77 -53.61
CA GLN A 159 2.77 21.34 -53.82
C GLN A 159 2.41 21.22 -55.30
N TYR A 160 1.20 20.74 -55.56
CA TYR A 160 0.63 20.64 -56.89
C TYR A 160 -0.75 21.29 -56.86
N ASP A 161 -0.90 22.38 -57.61
CA ASP A 161 -2.15 23.13 -57.73
C ASP A 161 -2.74 22.87 -59.13
N PRO A 162 -3.72 21.94 -59.25
CA PRO A 162 -4.54 21.84 -60.44
C PRO A 162 -5.51 23.04 -60.45
N ILE A 163 -5.42 23.88 -61.48
CA ILE A 163 -6.14 25.16 -61.63
C ILE A 163 -7.67 25.04 -61.43
N GLU A 164 -8.28 26.06 -60.83
CA GLU A 164 -9.68 26.45 -61.09
C GLU A 164 -9.73 27.59 -62.14
N THR A 165 -10.27 27.20 -63.30
CA THR A 165 -10.87 27.97 -64.41
C THR A 165 -10.13 28.97 -65.32
N GLU A 166 -8.86 29.39 -65.16
CA GLU A 166 -8.23 30.21 -66.26
C GLU A 166 -6.67 30.36 -66.31
N TYR A 167 -5.90 29.55 -65.57
CA TYR A 167 -4.42 29.62 -65.54
C TYR A 167 -3.74 28.30 -65.95
N THR A 168 -2.40 28.22 -65.99
CA THR A 168 -1.62 26.98 -66.21
C THR A 168 -1.32 26.24 -64.88
N PRO A 169 -1.22 24.89 -64.87
CA PRO A 169 -1.08 24.13 -63.63
C PRO A 169 0.28 24.43 -63.01
N ARG A 170 0.30 24.65 -61.70
CA ARG A 170 1.52 25.02 -60.97
C ARG A 170 2.02 23.84 -60.16
N PHE A 171 3.33 23.65 -60.25
CA PHE A 171 4.07 22.69 -59.46
C PHE A 171 5.15 23.44 -58.68
N GLY A 172 5.19 23.24 -57.37
CA GLY A 172 6.12 23.89 -56.45
C GLY A 172 6.87 22.89 -55.59
N ILE A 173 8.18 23.06 -55.50
CA ILE A 173 9.01 22.43 -54.47
C ILE A 173 9.52 23.52 -53.53
N GLY A 174 9.45 23.26 -52.24
CA GLY A 174 9.87 24.18 -51.19
C GLY A 174 10.68 23.47 -50.13
N LEU A 175 11.65 24.17 -49.57
CA LEU A 175 12.39 23.72 -48.39
C LEU A 175 12.19 24.79 -47.32
N SER A 176 11.66 24.40 -46.17
CA SER A 176 11.41 25.29 -45.04
C SER A 176 12.07 24.73 -43.79
N PHE A 177 12.67 25.60 -42.98
CA PHE A 177 13.22 25.23 -41.67
C PHE A 177 13.00 26.38 -40.70
N ASP A 178 12.69 26.05 -39.46
CA ASP A 178 12.46 27.03 -38.40
C ASP A 178 13.80 27.43 -37.76
N LEU A 179 13.99 28.72 -37.45
CA LEU A 179 15.23 29.19 -36.78
C LEU A 179 14.94 29.58 -35.32
N PRO A 180 15.32 28.77 -34.33
CA PRO A 180 15.04 29.03 -32.91
C PRO A 180 16.04 30.05 -32.31
N PHE A 181 16.01 31.29 -32.80
CA PHE A 181 16.92 32.34 -32.33
C PHE A 181 16.63 32.80 -30.89
N PHE A 182 15.34 32.91 -30.53
CA PHE A 182 14.90 33.50 -29.26
C PHE A 182 14.39 32.48 -28.25
N ASP A 183 13.61 31.49 -28.68
CA ASP A 183 13.06 30.44 -27.81
C ASP A 183 13.80 29.11 -28.06
N ARG A 184 14.78 28.83 -27.20
CA ARG A 184 15.52 27.55 -27.21
C ARG A 184 15.06 26.63 -26.07
N LYS A 185 13.84 26.84 -25.56
CA LYS A 185 13.23 26.04 -24.50
C LYS A 185 14.09 25.88 -23.23
N GLN A 186 14.95 26.87 -22.91
CA GLN A 186 15.91 26.76 -21.80
C GLN A 186 15.21 26.55 -20.44
N GLY A 187 14.03 27.14 -20.26
CA GLY A 187 13.21 26.93 -19.05
C GLY A 187 12.81 25.47 -18.86
N PHE A 188 12.34 24.80 -19.91
CA PHE A 188 11.99 23.38 -19.88
C PHE A 188 13.23 22.51 -19.65
N ILE A 189 14.35 22.80 -20.32
CA ILE A 189 15.61 22.07 -20.13
C ILE A 189 16.05 22.13 -18.65
N ASN A 190 16.06 23.33 -18.06
CA ASN A 190 16.43 23.51 -16.66
C ASN A 190 15.44 22.82 -15.71
N TYR A 191 14.15 22.88 -16.01
CA TYR A 191 13.10 22.21 -15.25
C TYR A 191 13.32 20.69 -15.22
N TYR A 192 13.48 20.04 -16.38
CA TYR A 192 13.67 18.58 -16.42
C TYR A 192 15.01 18.14 -15.80
N GLN A 193 16.07 18.94 -15.92
CA GLN A 193 17.32 18.69 -15.19
C GLN A 193 17.12 18.74 -13.66
N ALA A 194 16.34 19.69 -13.16
CA ALA A 194 16.01 19.76 -11.74
C ALA A 194 15.15 18.56 -11.30
N GLN A 195 14.18 18.14 -12.12
CA GLN A 195 13.34 16.97 -11.85
C GLN A 195 14.15 15.67 -11.78
N ILE A 196 15.09 15.45 -12.69
CA ILE A 196 16.00 14.28 -12.65
C ILE A 196 16.76 14.25 -11.33
N LYS A 197 17.38 15.38 -10.93
CA LYS A 197 18.10 15.49 -9.65
C LYS A 197 17.18 15.22 -8.45
N GLN A 198 15.96 15.74 -8.48
CA GLN A 198 14.98 15.51 -7.43
C GLN A 198 14.66 14.03 -7.28
N VAL A 199 14.42 13.31 -8.39
CA VAL A 199 14.14 11.88 -8.38
C VAL A 199 15.33 11.08 -7.85
N GLU A 200 16.57 11.44 -8.21
CA GLU A 200 17.79 10.79 -7.69
C GLU A 200 17.95 10.96 -6.17
N ILE A 201 17.64 12.16 -5.65
CA ILE A 201 17.64 12.44 -4.20
C ILE A 201 16.56 11.62 -3.49
N LEU A 202 15.35 11.54 -4.05
CA LEU A 202 14.28 10.74 -3.48
C LEU A 202 14.64 9.25 -3.46
N MET A 203 15.17 8.73 -4.56
CA MET A 203 15.59 7.35 -4.69
C MET A 203 16.69 6.98 -3.67
N SER A 204 17.73 7.82 -3.53
CA SER A 204 18.80 7.59 -2.56
C SER A 204 18.28 7.62 -1.11
N LYS A 205 17.45 8.60 -0.76
CA LYS A 205 16.80 8.66 0.56
C LYS A 205 15.95 7.41 0.86
N THR A 206 15.21 6.92 -0.13
CA THR A 206 14.41 5.70 0.00
C THR A 206 15.27 4.46 0.22
N ILE A 207 16.47 4.39 -0.34
CA ILE A 207 17.44 3.31 -0.11
C ILE A 207 18.03 3.41 1.30
N GLU A 208 18.43 4.62 1.73
CA GLU A 208 19.00 4.87 3.06
C GLU A 208 18.03 4.49 4.19
N ASN A 209 16.75 4.87 4.06
CA ASN A 209 15.72 4.52 5.04
C ASN A 209 15.58 3.00 5.28
N CYS A 210 16.00 2.16 4.32
CA CYS A 210 15.93 0.71 4.45
C CYS A 210 17.22 0.06 4.95
N LEU A 211 18.33 0.79 5.01
CA LEU A 211 19.56 0.33 5.65
C LEU A 211 19.61 0.66 7.15
N VAL A 212 18.76 1.60 7.59
CA VAL A 212 18.70 2.10 8.98
C VAL A 212 17.64 1.36 9.82
N GLN A 213 16.80 0.52 9.20
CA GLN A 213 15.85 -0.36 9.88
C GLN A 213 16.43 -1.76 10.05
#